data_AF-Q9C4T0-F1
#
_entry.id   AF-Q9C4T0-F1
#
_cell.length_a   1.000
_cell.length_b   1.000
_cell.length_c   1.000
_cell.angle_alpha   90.00
_cell.angle_beta   90.00
_cell.angle_gamma   90.00
#
_symmetry.space_group_name_H-M   'P 1'
#
loop_
_entity.id
_entity.type
_entity.pdbx_description
1 polymer ?
#
loop_
_entity_poly.entity_id
_entity_poly.type
_entity_poly.pdbx_seq_one_letter_code
_entity_poly.pdbx_strand_id
1 'polypeptide(L)'
;SVGSHIFQRRSVACLSSVYLAYLSQDSTLLKTSRQMYAQTLHEVARALQTPDAMSDAMLSTMMMLSVYEMYAQTNNDAWVVHADGVRRLMVSRGARSHAHGMARSCYIAYRGFLVATAIYKGKPCFLDEEEWQQLALHVGAEDSRKPTEWSSSIHPAELVFTEIVKCPRYLSEALELAYFFPSPSVTAAIPDLMHRVRATSRGLREATANLRASIDYDQRSHSRSPYEDAMAGESGPSLLLQGAD
;
A
#
# COMPACT_ATOMS: atom_id res chain seq x y z
N SER A 1 14.10 -17.11 1.45
CA SER A 1 13.89 -17.64 2.81
C SER A 1 12.81 -16.81 3.48
N VAL A 2 11.55 -17.22 3.39
CA VAL A 2 10.45 -16.60 4.16
C VAL A 2 10.41 -17.33 5.50
N GLY A 3 10.63 -16.65 6.62
CA GLY A 3 10.53 -17.24 7.96
C GLY A 3 11.82 -17.61 8.69
N SER A 4 13.03 -17.23 8.20
CA SER A 4 14.28 -17.48 8.95
C SER A 4 14.43 -16.58 10.18
N HIS A 5 13.81 -15.40 10.19
CA HIS A 5 14.02 -14.42 11.26
C HIS A 5 12.94 -14.52 12.34
N ILE A 6 13.37 -14.54 13.61
CA ILE A 6 12.48 -14.67 14.78
C ILE A 6 11.44 -13.53 14.79
N PHE A 7 11.87 -12.29 14.58
CA PHE A 7 10.99 -11.12 14.60
C PHE A 7 9.87 -11.20 13.54
N GLN A 8 10.17 -11.74 12.34
CA GLN A 8 9.18 -11.89 11.26
C GLN A 8 8.13 -12.95 11.57
N ARG A 9 8.54 -14.10 12.15
CA ARG A 9 7.56 -15.12 12.57
C ARG A 9 6.67 -14.61 13.69
N ARG A 10 7.24 -13.87 14.64
CA ARG A 10 6.48 -13.27 15.75
C ARG A 10 5.51 -12.19 15.26
N SER A 11 5.88 -11.39 14.27
CA SER A 11 4.96 -10.39 13.71
C SER A 11 3.77 -11.01 12.99
N VAL A 12 3.96 -12.14 12.30
CA VAL A 12 2.84 -12.92 11.72
C VAL A 12 1.87 -13.36 12.82
N ALA A 13 2.37 -14.03 13.85
CA ALA A 13 1.52 -14.50 14.96
C ALA A 13 0.80 -13.33 15.66
N CYS A 14 1.54 -12.24 15.92
CA CYS A 14 1.02 -11.01 16.52
C CYS A 14 -0.14 -10.41 15.69
N LEU A 15 0.04 -10.29 14.38
CA LEU A 15 -0.98 -9.76 13.47
C LEU A 15 -2.18 -10.69 13.38
N SER A 16 -1.97 -12.01 13.26
CA SER A 16 -3.06 -12.99 13.25
C SER A 16 -3.87 -12.93 14.54
N SER A 17 -3.22 -12.83 15.70
CA SER A 17 -3.91 -12.75 16.99
C SER A 17 -4.74 -11.47 17.15
N VAL A 18 -4.25 -10.29 16.73
CA VAL A 18 -5.08 -9.07 16.80
C VAL A 18 -6.24 -9.11 15.83
N TYR A 19 -6.03 -9.66 14.62
CA TYR A 19 -7.10 -9.78 13.64
C TYR A 19 -8.21 -10.71 14.15
N LEU A 20 -7.85 -11.85 14.74
CA LEU A 20 -8.82 -12.74 15.38
C LEU A 20 -9.53 -12.05 16.55
N ALA A 21 -8.81 -11.32 17.41
CA ALA A 21 -9.42 -10.57 18.51
C ALA A 21 -10.43 -9.53 18.01
N TYR A 22 -10.12 -8.86 16.88
CA TYR A 22 -11.02 -7.93 16.23
C TYR A 22 -12.28 -8.63 15.68
N LEU A 23 -12.13 -9.78 15.03
CA LEU A 23 -13.29 -10.54 14.51
C LEU A 23 -14.17 -11.11 15.63
N SER A 24 -13.57 -11.64 16.69
CA SER A 24 -14.29 -12.28 17.79
C SER A 24 -14.74 -11.31 18.88
N GLN A 25 -14.31 -10.04 18.83
CA GLN A 25 -14.51 -9.05 19.89
C GLN A 25 -13.98 -9.54 21.26
N ASP A 26 -12.92 -10.35 21.26
CA ASP A 26 -12.34 -10.96 22.46
C ASP A 26 -11.23 -10.09 23.06
N SER A 27 -11.55 -9.45 24.19
CA SER A 27 -10.62 -8.60 24.95
C SER A 27 -9.42 -9.36 25.55
N THR A 28 -9.58 -10.65 25.86
CA THR A 28 -8.49 -11.50 26.38
C THR A 28 -7.50 -11.81 25.27
N LEU A 29 -8.00 -12.12 24.07
CA LEU A 29 -7.16 -12.33 22.91
C LEU A 29 -6.47 -11.04 22.49
N LEU A 30 -7.14 -9.88 22.59
CA LEU A 30 -6.53 -8.57 22.37
C LEU A 30 -5.39 -8.29 23.37
N LYS A 31 -5.59 -8.58 24.66
CA LYS A 31 -4.53 -8.44 25.68
C LYS A 31 -3.34 -9.35 25.36
N THR A 32 -3.61 -10.58 24.93
CA THR A 32 -2.58 -11.54 24.53
C THR A 32 -1.82 -11.04 23.29
N SER A 33 -2.52 -10.52 22.28
CA SER A 33 -1.88 -9.97 21.09
C SER A 33 -0.98 -8.77 21.43
N ARG A 34 -1.37 -7.93 22.39
CA ARG A 34 -0.54 -6.81 22.90
C ARG A 34 0.76 -7.28 23.56
N GLN A 35 0.72 -8.40 24.27
CA GLN A 35 1.94 -9.00 24.83
C GLN A 35 2.87 -9.51 23.74
N MET A 36 2.32 -10.18 22.71
CA MET A 36 3.10 -10.63 21.55
C MET A 36 3.69 -9.45 20.77
N TYR A 37 2.94 -8.36 20.65
CA TYR A 37 3.37 -7.13 20.02
C TYR A 37 4.58 -6.51 20.75
N ALA A 38 4.50 -6.34 22.07
CA ALA A 38 5.61 -5.82 22.87
C ALA A 38 6.88 -6.69 22.75
N GLN A 39 6.73 -8.01 22.75
CA GLN A 39 7.84 -8.93 22.52
C GLN A 39 8.43 -8.79 21.11
N THR A 40 7.58 -8.61 20.09
CA THR A 40 8.03 -8.42 18.71
C THR A 40 8.81 -7.12 18.56
N LEU A 41 8.36 -6.03 19.20
CA LEU A 41 9.08 -4.76 19.22
C LEU A 41 10.48 -4.90 19.84
N HIS A 42 10.62 -5.71 20.90
CA HIS A 42 11.93 -5.98 21.50
C HIS A 42 12.88 -6.69 20.52
N GLU A 43 12.38 -7.70 19.80
CA GLU A 43 13.17 -8.41 18.79
C GLU A 43 13.54 -7.51 17.61
N VAL A 44 12.62 -6.65 17.15
CA VAL A 44 12.89 -5.65 16.11
C VAL A 44 13.98 -4.68 16.58
N ALA A 45 13.87 -4.14 17.80
CA ALA A 45 14.86 -3.21 18.35
C ALA A 45 16.28 -3.82 18.38
N ARG A 46 16.39 -5.12 18.70
CA ARG A 46 17.66 -5.85 18.64
C ARG A 46 18.15 -6.06 17.21
N ALA A 47 17.28 -6.47 16.30
CA ALA A 47 17.62 -6.72 14.90
C ALA A 47 18.00 -5.44 14.13
N LEU A 48 17.54 -4.26 14.58
CA LEU A 48 17.97 -2.97 14.03
C LEU A 48 19.46 -2.67 14.25
N GLN A 49 20.12 -3.38 15.18
CA GLN A 49 21.56 -3.26 15.44
C GLN A 49 22.40 -4.27 14.64
N THR A 50 21.80 -4.99 13.71
CA THR A 50 22.47 -6.01 12.88
C THR A 50 22.24 -5.72 11.40
N PRO A 51 22.92 -6.44 10.48
CA PRO A 51 22.65 -6.33 9.04
C PRO A 51 21.19 -6.65 8.65
N ASP A 52 20.44 -7.36 9.51
CA ASP A 52 19.03 -7.67 9.27
C ASP A 52 18.13 -6.41 9.23
N ALA A 53 18.61 -5.27 9.74
CA ALA A 53 17.90 -4.00 9.71
C ALA A 53 17.44 -3.58 8.30
N MET A 54 18.18 -4.00 7.26
CA MET A 54 17.87 -3.69 5.85
C MET A 54 17.19 -4.85 5.10
N SER A 55 16.93 -5.97 5.77
CA SER A 55 16.39 -7.19 5.15
C SER A 55 14.92 -7.05 4.71
N ASP A 56 14.50 -7.90 3.77
CA ASP A 56 13.08 -8.03 3.40
C ASP A 56 12.23 -8.48 4.59
N ALA A 57 12.81 -9.30 5.48
CA ALA A 57 12.14 -9.74 6.69
C ALA A 57 11.82 -8.54 7.58
N MET A 58 12.76 -7.61 7.77
CA MET A 58 12.54 -6.39 8.55
C MET A 58 11.45 -5.53 7.92
N LEU A 59 11.48 -5.35 6.59
CA LEU A 59 10.47 -4.60 5.86
C LEU A 59 9.06 -5.17 6.08
N SER A 60 8.86 -6.46 5.82
CA SER A 60 7.57 -7.11 6.03
C SER A 60 7.12 -7.08 7.49
N THR A 61 8.05 -7.17 8.44
CA THR A 61 7.77 -7.08 9.88
C THR A 61 7.23 -5.70 10.24
N MET A 62 7.91 -4.63 9.82
CA MET A 62 7.46 -3.25 10.07
C MET A 62 6.10 -2.98 9.45
N MET A 63 5.82 -3.52 8.27
CA MET A 63 4.49 -3.45 7.64
C MET A 63 3.43 -4.18 8.47
N MET A 64 3.69 -5.40 8.94
CA MET A 64 2.77 -6.16 9.79
C MET A 64 2.49 -5.45 11.12
N LEU A 65 3.49 -4.81 11.72
CA LEU A 65 3.32 -4.02 12.94
C LEU A 65 2.51 -2.74 12.70
N SER A 66 2.66 -2.11 11.54
CA SER A 66 1.79 -1.00 11.13
C SER A 66 0.32 -1.44 11.01
N VAL A 67 0.06 -2.55 10.33
CA VAL A 67 -1.29 -3.11 10.18
C VAL A 67 -1.85 -3.57 11.54
N TYR A 68 -1.01 -4.13 12.42
CA TYR A 68 -1.41 -4.45 13.79
C TYR A 68 -1.98 -3.23 14.51
N GLU A 69 -1.32 -2.08 14.42
CA GLU A 69 -1.77 -0.85 15.08
C GLU A 69 -3.08 -0.30 14.51
N MET A 70 -3.39 -0.58 13.25
CA MET A 70 -4.69 -0.22 12.67
C MET A 70 -5.85 -0.96 13.35
N TYR A 71 -5.63 -2.20 13.81
CA TYR A 71 -6.62 -2.99 14.54
C TYR A 71 -6.58 -2.74 16.06
N ALA A 72 -5.39 -2.78 16.66
CA ALA A 72 -5.23 -2.68 18.11
C ALA A 72 -5.45 -1.27 18.65
N GLN A 73 -5.24 -0.26 17.79
CA GLN A 73 -5.33 1.18 18.09
C GLN A 73 -4.68 1.51 19.44
N THR A 74 -3.43 1.08 19.65
CA THR A 74 -2.78 1.29 20.96
C THR A 74 -2.58 2.76 21.26
N ASN A 75 -2.41 3.57 20.20
CA ASN A 75 -2.47 5.02 20.20
C ASN A 75 -3.02 5.50 18.83
N ASN A 76 -3.64 6.68 18.77
CA ASN A 76 -4.30 7.21 17.57
C ASN A 76 -3.38 7.25 16.33
N ASP A 77 -2.08 7.51 16.53
CA ASP A 77 -1.10 7.66 15.45
C ASP A 77 -0.04 6.55 15.40
N ALA A 78 -0.21 5.45 16.15
CA ALA A 78 0.83 4.41 16.22
C ALA A 78 1.11 3.77 14.86
N TRP A 79 0.08 3.56 14.04
CA TRP A 79 0.22 3.03 12.68
C TRP A 79 1.05 3.94 11.77
N VAL A 80 0.95 5.27 11.97
CA VAL A 80 1.66 6.32 11.22
C VAL A 80 3.16 6.29 11.53
N VAL A 81 3.53 5.97 12.77
CA VAL A 81 4.93 5.82 13.19
C VAL A 81 5.56 4.64 12.47
N HIS A 82 4.89 3.49 12.44
CA HIS A 82 5.38 2.32 11.70
C HIS A 82 5.41 2.56 10.19
N ALA A 83 4.40 3.23 9.62
CA ALA A 83 4.39 3.61 8.21
C ALA A 83 5.57 4.52 7.85
N ASP A 84 5.97 5.43 8.74
CA ASP A 84 7.20 6.22 8.54
C ASP A 84 8.47 5.36 8.62
N GLY A 85 8.51 4.38 9.53
CA GLY A 85 9.59 3.39 9.60
C GLY A 85 9.73 2.60 8.29
N VAL A 86 8.62 2.12 7.74
CA VAL A 86 8.57 1.45 6.43
C VAL A 86 9.06 2.38 5.33
N ARG A 87 8.54 3.62 5.26
CA ARG A 87 9.00 4.64 4.30
C ARG A 87 10.51 4.82 4.35
N ARG A 88 11.08 5.06 5.54
CA ARG A 88 12.52 5.26 5.72
C ARG A 88 13.33 4.06 5.26
N LEU A 89 12.87 2.85 5.58
CA LEU A 89 13.53 1.62 5.17
C LEU A 89 13.50 1.44 3.65
N MET A 90 12.35 1.68 3.00
CA MET A 90 12.22 1.60 1.54
C MET A 90 13.11 2.62 0.84
N VAL A 91 13.10 3.88 1.28
CA VAL A 91 13.97 4.94 0.74
C VAL A 91 15.45 4.57 0.93
N SER A 92 15.84 4.06 2.10
CA SER A 92 17.24 3.67 2.37
C SER A 92 17.71 2.51 1.51
N ARG A 93 16.81 1.60 1.12
CA ARG A 93 17.10 0.46 0.23
C ARG A 93 17.13 0.84 -1.25
N GLY A 94 16.46 1.94 -1.62
CA GLY A 94 16.29 2.42 -2.99
C GLY A 94 15.30 1.59 -3.83
N ALA A 95 14.68 2.21 -4.83
CA ALA A 95 13.61 1.61 -5.63
C ALA A 95 13.97 0.25 -6.26
N ARG A 96 15.19 0.10 -6.79
CA ARG A 96 15.65 -1.15 -7.43
C ARG A 96 15.61 -2.37 -6.51
N SER A 97 15.81 -2.17 -5.20
CA SER A 97 15.74 -3.24 -4.19
C SER A 97 14.33 -3.78 -3.98
N HIS A 98 13.33 -3.22 -4.67
CA HIS A 98 11.91 -3.63 -4.62
C HIS A 98 11.39 -4.15 -5.97
N ALA A 99 12.26 -4.42 -6.94
CA ALA A 99 11.83 -4.93 -8.25
C ALA A 99 11.44 -6.43 -8.23
N HIS A 100 11.96 -7.21 -7.27
CA HIS A 100 11.80 -8.67 -7.26
C HIS A 100 11.49 -9.23 -5.87
N GLY A 101 11.04 -10.49 -5.84
CA GLY A 101 10.89 -11.27 -4.61
C GLY A 101 9.94 -10.67 -3.58
N MET A 102 10.24 -10.91 -2.30
CA MET A 102 9.41 -10.46 -1.18
C MET A 102 9.36 -8.93 -1.08
N ALA A 103 10.46 -8.25 -1.39
CA ALA A 103 10.51 -6.78 -1.41
C ALA A 103 9.53 -6.15 -2.41
N ARG A 104 9.35 -6.77 -3.60
CA ARG A 104 8.34 -6.36 -4.58
C ARG A 104 6.94 -6.56 -4.05
N SER A 105 6.65 -7.73 -3.48
CA SER A 105 5.35 -7.99 -2.85
C SER A 105 5.03 -6.98 -1.75
N CYS A 106 6.03 -6.63 -0.93
CA CYS A 106 5.90 -5.60 0.10
C CYS A 106 5.59 -4.22 -0.50
N TYR A 107 6.29 -3.83 -1.56
CA TYR A 107 6.02 -2.58 -2.29
C TYR A 107 4.58 -2.52 -2.80
N ILE A 108 4.13 -3.54 -3.53
CA ILE A 108 2.78 -3.60 -4.11
C ILE A 108 1.71 -3.59 -3.00
N ALA A 109 1.90 -4.36 -1.94
CA ALA A 109 0.92 -4.49 -0.85
C ALA A 109 0.81 -3.23 0.02
N TYR A 110 1.90 -2.45 0.17
CA TYR A 110 1.94 -1.36 1.14
C TYR A 110 1.86 0.05 0.56
N ARG A 111 2.12 0.20 -0.74
CA ARG A 111 2.13 1.52 -1.41
C ARG A 111 0.87 2.35 -1.20
N GLY A 112 -0.30 1.73 -1.10
CA GLY A 112 -1.55 2.44 -0.78
C GLY A 112 -1.52 3.10 0.62
N PHE A 113 -1.01 2.39 1.62
CA PHE A 113 -0.84 2.93 2.98
C PHE A 113 0.19 4.06 3.03
N LEU A 114 1.26 3.99 2.22
CA LEU A 114 2.26 5.05 2.13
C LEU A 114 1.66 6.34 1.55
N VAL A 115 0.84 6.24 0.49
CA VAL A 115 0.10 7.38 -0.06
C VAL A 115 -0.87 7.94 0.98
N ALA A 116 -1.67 7.09 1.63
CA ALA A 116 -2.61 7.53 2.66
C ALA A 116 -1.89 8.24 3.83
N THR A 117 -0.73 7.73 4.26
CA THR A 117 0.11 8.36 5.29
C THR A 117 0.63 9.72 4.85
N ALA A 118 1.04 9.86 3.59
CA ALA A 118 1.53 11.13 3.05
C ALA A 118 0.41 12.19 3.00
N ILE A 119 -0.80 11.80 2.58
CA ILE A 119 -2.01 12.64 2.63
C ILE A 119 -2.30 13.05 4.08
N TYR A 120 -2.33 12.09 5.00
CA TYR A 120 -2.60 12.34 6.42
C TYR A 120 -1.60 13.35 7.02
N LYS A 121 -0.32 13.25 6.66
CA LYS A 121 0.72 14.18 7.14
C LYS A 121 0.77 15.51 6.38
N GLY A 122 0.02 15.65 5.28
CA GLY A 122 0.12 16.80 4.38
C GLY A 122 1.51 16.95 3.76
N LYS A 123 2.19 15.84 3.43
CA LYS A 123 3.55 15.83 2.86
C LYS A 123 3.58 15.11 1.51
N PRO A 124 4.57 15.39 0.64
CA PRO A 124 4.79 14.61 -0.57
C PRO A 124 5.05 13.13 -0.25
N CYS A 125 4.63 12.25 -1.16
CA CYS A 125 4.93 10.83 -1.07
C CYS A 125 6.14 10.51 -1.95
N PHE A 126 7.19 9.92 -1.38
CA PHE A 126 8.41 9.55 -2.11
C PHE A 126 8.14 8.66 -3.34
N LEU A 127 7.00 7.96 -3.38
CA LEU A 127 6.60 7.16 -4.53
C LEU A 127 6.30 7.99 -5.79
N ASP A 128 6.16 9.31 -5.68
CA ASP A 128 6.04 10.22 -6.83
C ASP A 128 7.39 10.62 -7.44
N GLU A 129 8.51 10.23 -6.83
CA GLU A 129 9.85 10.46 -7.37
C GLU A 129 10.14 9.55 -8.57
N GLU A 130 11.01 10.02 -9.47
CA GLU A 130 11.24 9.39 -10.77
C GLU A 130 11.61 7.91 -10.68
N GLU A 131 12.51 7.54 -9.77
CA GLU A 131 12.95 6.14 -9.61
C GLU A 131 11.81 5.20 -9.17
N TRP A 132 10.84 5.70 -8.40
CA TRP A 132 9.68 4.92 -7.94
C TRP A 132 8.60 4.86 -9.02
N GLN A 133 8.43 5.91 -9.82
CA GLN A 133 7.60 5.89 -11.02
C GLN A 133 8.12 4.87 -12.04
N GLN A 134 9.44 4.85 -12.28
CA GLN A 134 10.08 3.87 -13.16
C GLN A 134 9.91 2.44 -12.64
N LEU A 135 10.05 2.23 -11.32
CA LEU A 135 9.77 0.94 -10.69
C LEU A 135 8.31 0.51 -10.92
N ALA A 136 7.33 1.40 -10.72
CA ALA A 136 5.92 1.11 -10.92
C ALA A 136 5.62 0.68 -12.37
N LEU A 137 6.15 1.42 -13.35
CA LEU A 137 5.99 1.09 -14.77
C LEU A 137 6.63 -0.26 -15.11
N HIS A 138 7.82 -0.54 -14.60
CA HIS A 138 8.52 -1.80 -14.81
C HIS A 138 7.76 -2.98 -14.20
N VAL A 139 7.35 -2.86 -12.93
CA VAL A 139 6.54 -3.87 -12.22
C VAL A 139 5.24 -4.14 -12.96
N GLY A 140 4.54 -3.07 -13.36
CA GLY A 140 3.28 -3.18 -14.09
C GLY A 140 3.39 -3.85 -15.45
N ALA A 141 4.42 -3.51 -16.23
CA ALA A 141 4.66 -4.10 -17.54
C ALA A 141 5.04 -5.59 -17.46
N GLU A 142 5.74 -6.00 -16.40
CA GLU A 142 6.04 -7.42 -16.16
C GLU A 142 4.80 -8.19 -15.72
N ASP A 143 4.01 -7.63 -14.79
CA ASP A 143 2.85 -8.31 -14.25
C ASP A 143 1.73 -8.44 -15.29
N SER A 144 1.55 -7.46 -16.19
CA SER A 144 0.58 -7.53 -17.27
C SER A 144 0.89 -8.58 -18.35
N ARG A 145 2.12 -9.10 -18.38
CA ARG A 145 2.53 -10.17 -19.31
C ARG A 145 2.31 -11.57 -18.74
N LYS A 146 2.03 -11.69 -17.44
CA LYS A 146 1.78 -12.98 -16.81
C LYS A 146 0.41 -13.48 -17.24
N PRO A 147 0.25 -14.77 -17.59
CA PRO A 147 -1.05 -15.33 -17.96
C PRO A 147 -1.89 -15.57 -16.71
N THR A 148 -2.41 -14.48 -16.14
CA THR A 148 -3.35 -14.49 -15.02
C THR A 148 -4.71 -14.00 -15.50
N GLU A 149 -5.77 -14.40 -14.78
CA GLU A 149 -7.17 -14.00 -15.01
C GLU A 149 -7.35 -12.47 -15.08
N TRP A 150 -6.45 -11.71 -14.45
CA TRP A 150 -6.52 -10.25 -14.32
C TRP A 150 -5.46 -9.51 -15.13
N SER A 151 -4.76 -10.20 -16.03
CA SER A 151 -3.63 -9.64 -16.80
C SER A 151 -3.98 -8.37 -17.59
N SER A 152 -5.21 -8.28 -18.12
CA SER A 152 -5.71 -7.12 -18.86
C SER A 152 -5.97 -5.89 -17.98
N SER A 153 -6.23 -6.11 -16.68
CA SER A 153 -6.56 -5.08 -15.69
C SER A 153 -5.32 -4.56 -14.93
N ILE A 154 -4.20 -5.32 -14.93
CA ILE A 154 -2.98 -4.95 -14.20
C ILE A 154 -2.37 -3.65 -14.71
N HIS A 155 -2.13 -3.52 -16.01
CA HIS A 155 -1.47 -2.31 -16.55
C HIS A 155 -2.30 -1.03 -16.32
N PRO A 156 -3.62 -1.02 -16.59
CA PRO A 156 -4.47 0.13 -16.22
C PRO A 156 -4.49 0.44 -14.72
N ALA A 157 -4.49 -0.58 -13.85
CA ALA A 157 -4.43 -0.37 -12.40
C ALA A 157 -3.13 0.31 -11.96
N GLU A 158 -2.00 -0.04 -12.58
CA GLU A 158 -0.72 0.61 -12.33
C GLU A 158 -0.72 2.07 -12.79
N LEU A 159 -1.32 2.38 -13.94
CA LEU A 159 -1.46 3.77 -14.40
C LEU A 159 -2.28 4.61 -13.42
N VAL A 160 -3.39 4.07 -12.90
CA VAL A 160 -4.17 4.72 -11.84
C VAL A 160 -3.28 5.01 -10.63
N PHE A 161 -2.47 4.04 -10.21
CA PHE A 161 -1.58 4.20 -9.07
C PHE A 161 -0.51 5.28 -9.31
N THR A 162 0.10 5.33 -10.50
CA THR A 162 1.09 6.35 -10.87
C THR A 162 0.54 7.78 -10.83
N GLU A 163 -0.76 7.97 -11.06
CA GLU A 163 -1.40 9.27 -10.89
C GLU A 163 -1.76 9.56 -9.42
N ILE A 164 -2.26 8.58 -8.68
CA ILE A 164 -2.64 8.73 -7.26
C ILE A 164 -1.46 9.15 -6.39
N VAL A 165 -0.26 8.60 -6.63
CA VAL A 165 0.92 8.90 -5.82
C VAL A 165 1.38 10.36 -5.90
N LYS A 166 0.97 11.12 -6.94
CA LYS A 166 1.28 12.55 -7.10
C LYS A 166 0.40 13.45 -6.23
N CYS A 167 -0.79 12.99 -5.86
CA CYS A 167 -1.78 13.77 -5.09
C CYS A 167 -1.26 14.34 -3.76
N PRO A 168 -0.50 13.59 -2.93
CA PRO A 168 0.04 14.10 -1.66
C PRO A 168 0.95 15.32 -1.85
N ARG A 169 1.73 15.39 -2.93
CA ARG A 169 2.57 16.56 -3.24
C ARG A 169 1.72 17.79 -3.53
N TYR A 170 0.67 17.65 -4.36
CA TYR A 170 -0.24 18.76 -4.64
C TYR A 170 -0.95 19.26 -3.39
N LEU A 171 -1.35 18.35 -2.50
CA LEU A 171 -1.91 18.72 -1.21
C LEU A 171 -0.91 19.50 -0.36
N SER A 172 0.32 19.01 -0.24
CA SER A 172 1.40 19.69 0.50
C SER A 172 1.64 21.11 -0.03
N GLU A 173 1.79 21.26 -1.35
CA GLU A 173 2.00 22.56 -2.00
C GLU A 173 0.79 23.48 -1.79
N ALA A 174 -0.44 22.97 -1.90
CA ALA A 174 -1.65 23.76 -1.66
C ALA A 174 -1.74 24.26 -0.21
N LEU A 175 -1.39 23.42 0.77
CA LEU A 175 -1.35 23.79 2.18
C LEU A 175 -0.29 24.86 2.45
N GLU A 176 0.90 24.74 1.87
CA GLU A 176 1.95 25.76 1.97
C GLU A 176 1.51 27.09 1.35
N LEU A 177 0.96 27.07 0.14
CA LEU A 177 0.45 28.28 -0.51
C LEU A 177 -0.66 28.93 0.30
N ALA A 178 -1.58 28.14 0.86
CA ALA A 178 -2.66 28.64 1.71
C ALA A 178 -2.13 29.29 2.99
N TYR A 179 -1.06 28.75 3.58
CA TYR A 179 -0.44 29.31 4.78
C TYR A 179 0.20 30.68 4.53
N PHE A 180 0.84 30.87 3.38
CA PHE A 180 1.51 32.13 3.02
C PHE A 180 0.64 33.11 2.23
N PHE A 181 -0.65 32.78 2.00
CA PHE A 181 -1.56 33.65 1.26
C PHE A 181 -2.12 34.78 2.16
N PRO A 182 -2.27 36.02 1.66
CA PRO A 182 -1.88 36.49 0.32
C PRO A 182 -0.41 36.93 0.24
N SER A 183 0.26 36.56 -0.85
CA SER A 183 1.60 37.05 -1.21
C SER A 183 1.74 37.08 -2.74
N PRO A 184 2.44 38.07 -3.34
CA PRO A 184 2.67 38.11 -4.79
C PRO A 184 3.32 36.84 -5.35
N SER A 185 4.27 36.25 -4.61
CA SER A 185 4.92 34.99 -5.02
C SER A 185 3.96 33.81 -4.99
N VAL A 186 3.09 33.74 -3.97
CA VAL A 186 2.06 32.71 -3.83
C VAL A 186 1.04 32.83 -4.95
N THR A 187 0.53 34.03 -5.21
CA THR A 187 -0.43 34.29 -6.30
C THR A 187 0.14 33.89 -7.67
N ALA A 188 1.44 34.12 -7.90
CA ALA A 188 2.11 33.71 -9.12
C ALA A 188 2.29 32.18 -9.25
N ALA A 189 2.37 31.44 -8.14
CA ALA A 189 2.56 29.99 -8.12
C ALA A 189 1.25 29.19 -8.30
N ILE A 190 0.10 29.75 -7.92
CA ILE A 190 -1.21 29.06 -8.00
C ILE A 190 -1.53 28.51 -9.40
N PRO A 191 -1.33 29.25 -10.52
CA PRO A 191 -1.65 28.75 -11.85
C PRO A 191 -0.88 27.48 -12.24
N ASP A 192 0.40 27.36 -11.86
CA ASP A 192 1.21 26.17 -12.13
C ASP A 192 0.69 24.95 -11.36
N LEU A 193 0.45 25.10 -10.06
CA LEU A 193 -0.12 24.02 -9.24
C LEU A 193 -1.48 23.57 -9.81
N MET A 194 -2.36 24.51 -10.14
CA MET A 194 -3.66 24.20 -10.75
C MET A 194 -3.50 23.48 -12.09
N HIS A 195 -2.52 23.87 -12.92
CA HIS A 195 -2.25 23.21 -14.19
C HIS A 195 -1.83 21.75 -13.98
N ARG A 196 -0.87 21.48 -13.08
CA ARG A 196 -0.43 20.11 -12.75
C ARG A 196 -1.55 19.26 -12.15
N VAL A 197 -2.32 19.80 -11.20
CA VAL A 197 -3.49 19.11 -10.61
C VAL A 197 -4.51 18.73 -11.68
N ARG A 198 -4.81 19.65 -12.62
CA ARG A 198 -5.74 19.37 -13.73
C ARG A 198 -5.17 18.33 -14.69
N ALA A 199 -3.87 18.32 -14.96
CA ALA A 199 -3.22 17.32 -15.79
C ALA A 199 -3.34 15.92 -15.17
N THR A 200 -2.94 15.75 -13.90
CA THR A 200 -3.12 14.49 -13.17
C THR A 200 -4.59 14.08 -13.08
N SER A 201 -5.51 15.02 -12.85
CA SER A 201 -6.94 14.72 -12.82
C SER A 201 -7.47 14.17 -14.16
N ARG A 202 -6.95 14.64 -15.30
CA ARG A 202 -7.28 14.08 -16.61
C ARG A 202 -6.70 12.67 -16.77
N GLY A 203 -5.42 12.50 -16.46
CA GLY A 203 -4.76 11.19 -16.52
C GLY A 203 -5.43 10.14 -15.64
N LEU A 204 -5.80 10.51 -14.41
CA LEU A 204 -6.51 9.62 -13.50
C LEU A 204 -7.89 9.20 -14.03
N ARG A 205 -8.65 10.13 -14.64
CA ARG A 205 -9.95 9.82 -15.25
C ARG A 205 -9.81 8.86 -16.41
N GLU A 206 -8.82 9.07 -17.27
CA GLU A 206 -8.53 8.20 -18.41
C GLU A 206 -8.09 6.80 -17.94
N ALA A 207 -7.12 6.73 -17.03
CA ALA A 207 -6.65 5.47 -16.47
C ALA A 207 -7.77 4.70 -15.76
N THR A 208 -8.65 5.38 -15.02
CA THR A 208 -9.80 4.76 -14.35
C THR A 208 -10.83 4.24 -15.36
N ALA A 209 -11.07 4.96 -16.45
CA ALA A 209 -11.95 4.50 -17.52
C ALA A 209 -11.40 3.23 -18.20
N ASN A 210 -10.09 3.21 -18.48
CA ASN A 210 -9.42 2.04 -19.06
C ASN A 210 -9.46 0.84 -18.10
N LEU A 211 -9.21 1.05 -16.81
CA LEU A 211 -9.29 -0.01 -15.80
C LEU A 211 -10.70 -0.59 -15.73
N ARG A 212 -11.74 0.25 -15.72
CA ARG A 212 -13.13 -0.21 -15.71
C ARG A 212 -13.45 -1.04 -16.96
N ALA A 213 -13.01 -0.59 -18.13
CA ALA A 213 -13.20 -1.32 -19.38
C ALA A 213 -12.50 -2.69 -19.38
N SER A 214 -11.28 -2.79 -18.83
CA SER A 214 -10.57 -4.06 -18.68
C SER A 214 -11.28 -5.02 -17.72
N ILE A 215 -11.76 -4.51 -16.57
CA ILE A 215 -12.51 -5.34 -15.60
C ILE A 215 -13.80 -5.88 -16.25
N ASP A 216 -14.54 -5.04 -16.97
CA ASP A 216 -15.75 -5.45 -17.68
C ASP A 216 -15.45 -6.51 -18.76
N TYR A 217 -14.31 -6.40 -19.45
CA TYR A 217 -13.86 -7.38 -20.43
C TYR A 217 -13.52 -8.71 -19.76
N ASP A 218 -12.73 -8.69 -18.68
CA ASP A 218 -12.33 -9.88 -17.93
C ASP A 218 -13.59 -10.61 -17.42
N GLN A 219 -14.55 -9.90 -16.82
CA GLN A 219 -15.81 -10.49 -16.33
C GLN A 219 -16.64 -11.16 -17.45
N ARG A 220 -16.72 -10.55 -18.64
CA ARG A 220 -17.44 -11.12 -19.80
C ARG A 220 -16.73 -12.33 -20.40
N SER A 221 -15.40 -12.38 -20.31
CA SER A 221 -14.62 -13.51 -20.82
C SER A 221 -14.77 -14.75 -19.92
N HIS A 222 -14.80 -14.57 -18.59
CA HIS A 222 -14.97 -15.67 -17.63
C HIS A 222 -16.41 -16.20 -17.60
N SER A 223 -17.42 -15.34 -17.74
CA SER A 223 -18.84 -15.75 -17.86
C SER A 223 -19.19 -16.51 -19.14
N ARG A 224 -18.25 -16.64 -20.09
CA ARG A 224 -18.39 -17.42 -21.32
C ARG A 224 -17.70 -18.80 -21.29
N SER A 225 -17.07 -19.21 -20.19
CA SER A 225 -16.47 -20.54 -20.03
C SER A 225 -17.50 -21.54 -19.45
N PRO A 226 -18.11 -22.45 -20.23
CA PRO A 226 -19.19 -23.32 -19.75
C PRO A 226 -18.69 -24.53 -18.93
N TYR A 227 -17.39 -24.61 -18.64
CA TYR A 227 -16.75 -25.82 -18.10
C TYR A 227 -16.34 -25.75 -16.63
N GLU A 228 -16.40 -24.58 -15.98
CA GLU A 228 -15.99 -24.43 -14.58
C GLU A 228 -17.17 -24.41 -13.58
N ASP A 229 -18.39 -24.16 -14.05
CA ASP A 229 -19.60 -24.13 -13.21
C ASP A 229 -20.04 -25.52 -12.67
N ALA A 230 -19.39 -26.60 -13.08
CA ALA A 230 -19.71 -27.95 -12.59
C ALA A 230 -18.89 -28.40 -11.37
N MET A 231 -17.81 -27.69 -10.98
CA MET A 231 -16.89 -28.17 -9.94
C MET A 231 -16.48 -27.13 -8.88
N ALA A 232 -16.85 -25.86 -9.01
CA ALA A 232 -16.54 -24.83 -8.01
C ALA A 232 -17.75 -24.54 -7.11
N GLY A 233 -17.97 -25.42 -6.12
CA GLY A 233 -18.83 -25.11 -4.99
C GLY A 233 -18.28 -23.90 -4.19
N GLU A 234 -19.16 -22.91 -3.96
CA GLU A 234 -19.15 -21.97 -2.83
C GLU A 234 -17.85 -21.21 -2.49
N SER A 235 -17.00 -20.84 -3.46
CA SER A 235 -15.81 -20.00 -3.18
C SER A 235 -15.48 -18.98 -4.27
N GLY A 236 -16.51 -18.32 -4.81
CA GLY A 236 -16.36 -17.23 -5.78
C GLY A 236 -16.44 -15.82 -5.17
N PRO A 237 -15.81 -14.80 -5.78
CA PRO A 237 -15.80 -13.40 -5.32
C PRO A 237 -17.17 -12.70 -5.30
N SER A 238 -18.24 -13.38 -5.70
CA SER A 238 -19.63 -12.94 -5.59
C SER A 238 -20.04 -12.57 -4.15
N LEU A 239 -19.36 -13.13 -3.14
CA LEU A 239 -19.54 -12.79 -1.72
C LEU A 239 -19.03 -11.39 -1.35
N LEU A 240 -18.12 -10.79 -2.12
CA LEU A 240 -17.60 -9.45 -1.86
C LEU A 240 -18.55 -8.32 -2.31
N LEU A 241 -19.61 -8.66 -3.04
CA LEU A 241 -20.58 -7.71 -3.57
C LEU A 241 -21.95 -7.74 -2.87
N GLN A 242 -22.14 -8.60 -1.86
CA GLN A 242 -23.40 -8.72 -1.11
C GLN A 242 -23.38 -8.10 0.31
N GLY A 243 -22.32 -7.38 0.67
CA GLY A 243 -22.20 -6.71 1.97
C GLY A 243 -22.47 -5.20 1.91
N ALA A 244 -23.63 -4.79 1.38
CA ALA A 244 -24.10 -3.40 1.49
C ALA A 244 -25.63 -3.34 1.30
N ASP A 245 -26.36 -3.80 2.32
CA ASP A 245 -27.70 -3.31 2.66
C ASP A 245 -27.66 -2.82 4.12
#